data_AF-A0A1G9FQI8-F1
#
_entry.id   AF-A0A1G9FQI8-F1
#
_cell.length_a   1.000
_cell.length_b   1.000
_cell.length_c   1.000
_cell.angle_alpha   90.00
_cell.angle_beta   90.00
_cell.angle_gamma   90.00
#
_symmetry.space_group_name_H-M   'P 1'
#
loop_
_entity.id
_entity.type
_entity.pdbx_description
1 polymer ?
#
loop_
_entity_poly.entity_id
_entity_poly.type
_entity_poly.pdbx_seq_one_letter_code
_entity_poly.pdbx_strand_id
1 'polypeptide(L)'
;MEILANVLSGLVGGALALVGVWIQNNKQDKDTHQELKNNIVSLIDIHLYKIAQTRNIELNKYKALANKQESSEAFYDVKNNFEEIDNQIQELMSLIRVYSNNSNDCVQDLLKRFQPLNQQLNRFTRAHSMYVNKFDDNTFDRENLARSKYKLDTELKNYIDKMRNFSNNHFDHPIFEYPLKELEY
;
A
#
# COMPACT_ATOMS: atom_id res chain seq x y z
N MET A 1 8.67 16.34 12.80
CA MET A 1 8.05 15.07 12.37
C MET A 1 6.62 14.88 12.90
N GLU A 2 6.02 15.84 13.63
CA GLU A 2 4.64 15.70 14.15
C GLU A 2 3.55 16.18 13.16
N ILE A 3 3.89 17.07 12.23
CA ILE A 3 2.90 17.65 11.30
C ILE A 3 2.43 16.63 10.25
N LEU A 4 3.30 15.72 9.79
CA LEU A 4 2.94 14.67 8.83
C LEU A 4 2.09 13.57 9.47
N ALA A 5 2.31 13.25 10.75
CA ALA A 5 1.53 12.25 11.48
C ALA A 5 0.09 12.72 11.75
N ASN A 6 -0.10 14.01 12.05
CA ASN A 6 -1.43 14.60 12.27
C ASN A 6 -2.24 14.81 10.99
N VAL A 7 -1.59 15.01 9.84
CA VAL A 7 -2.28 15.08 8.54
C VAL A 7 -2.74 13.69 8.09
N LEU A 8 -1.93 12.65 8.31
CA LEU A 8 -2.28 11.27 7.96
C LEU A 8 -3.38 10.68 8.86
N SER A 9 -3.35 10.94 10.18
CA SER A 9 -4.41 10.49 11.10
C SER A 9 -5.74 11.22 10.90
N GLY A 10 -5.70 12.49 10.47
CA GLY A 10 -6.88 13.28 10.14
C GLY A 10 -7.57 12.86 8.84
N LEU A 11 -6.82 12.34 7.86
CA LEU A 11 -7.36 11.92 6.56
C LEU A 11 -8.01 10.53 6.61
N VAL A 12 -7.38 9.57 7.28
CA VAL A 12 -7.86 8.17 7.35
C VAL A 12 -9.14 8.03 8.20
N GLY A 13 -9.37 8.93 9.17
CA GLY A 13 -10.63 9.02 9.91
C GLY A 13 -11.65 9.99 9.30
N GLY A 14 -11.19 11.00 8.55
CA GLY A 14 -12.01 12.08 8.02
C GLY A 14 -12.90 11.68 6.85
N ALA A 15 -12.39 10.87 5.91
CA ALA A 15 -13.16 10.52 4.72
C ALA A 15 -14.35 9.60 5.03
N LEU A 16 -14.21 8.64 5.97
CA LEU A 16 -15.33 7.81 6.44
C LEU A 16 -16.39 8.60 7.23
N ALA A 17 -15.97 9.57 8.04
CA ALA A 17 -16.90 10.45 8.77
C ALA A 17 -17.73 11.31 7.80
N LEU A 18 -17.13 11.75 6.70
CA LEU A 18 -17.82 12.50 5.64
C LEU A 18 -18.79 11.61 4.85
N VAL A 19 -18.42 10.36 4.52
CA VAL A 19 -19.30 9.39 3.84
C VAL A 19 -20.56 9.07 4.67
N GLY A 20 -20.43 8.97 6.00
CA GLY A 20 -21.56 8.75 6.91
C GLY A 20 -22.57 9.91 6.94
N VAL A 21 -22.10 11.15 6.84
CA VAL A 21 -22.94 12.36 6.74
C VAL A 21 -23.55 12.50 5.33
N TRP A 22 -22.85 12.02 4.30
CA TRP A 22 -23.22 12.10 2.88
C TRP A 22 -24.47 11.28 2.51
N ILE A 23 -24.61 10.06 3.04
CA ILE A 23 -25.78 9.20 2.79
C ILE A 23 -27.08 9.80 3.36
N GLN A 24 -26.96 10.65 4.38
CA GLN A 24 -28.09 11.19 5.13
C GLN A 24 -28.65 12.50 4.56
N ASN A 25 -27.86 13.25 3.78
CA ASN A 25 -28.21 14.59 3.31
C ASN A 25 -28.00 14.77 1.79
N ASN A 26 -29.09 14.56 1.04
CA ASN A 26 -29.44 15.26 -0.21
C ASN A 26 -28.87 14.85 -1.58
N LYS A 27 -29.82 14.99 -2.53
CA LYS A 27 -29.77 15.39 -3.94
C LYS A 27 -28.38 15.74 -4.53
N GLN A 28 -28.11 15.09 -5.66
CA GLN A 28 -27.00 15.30 -6.61
C GLN A 28 -26.71 16.79 -6.88
N ASP A 29 -25.66 17.33 -6.25
CA ASP A 29 -25.03 18.59 -6.67
C ASP A 29 -23.67 18.31 -7.32
N LYS A 30 -23.31 19.08 -8.35
CA LYS A 30 -22.07 18.86 -9.13
C LYS A 30 -20.82 19.08 -8.27
N ASP A 31 -20.89 20.01 -7.33
CA ASP A 31 -19.80 20.34 -6.40
C ASP A 31 -19.46 19.15 -5.51
N THR A 32 -20.47 18.40 -5.08
CA THR A 32 -20.33 17.19 -4.26
C THR A 32 -19.64 16.05 -5.01
N HIS A 33 -19.93 15.89 -6.30
CA HIS A 33 -19.28 14.86 -7.12
C HIS A 33 -17.81 15.18 -7.39
N GLN A 34 -17.49 16.46 -7.60
CA GLN A 34 -16.10 16.90 -7.77
C GLN A 34 -15.29 16.77 -6.48
N GLU A 35 -15.87 17.09 -5.33
CA GLU A 35 -15.24 16.89 -4.02
C GLU A 35 -14.92 15.41 -3.77
N LEU A 36 -15.87 14.51 -4.08
CA LEU A 36 -15.65 13.08 -3.95
C LEU A 36 -14.54 12.57 -4.88
N LYS A 37 -14.47 13.08 -6.12
CA LYS A 37 -13.35 12.80 -7.03
C LYS A 37 -12.02 13.24 -6.41
N ASN A 38 -11.95 14.44 -5.86
CA ASN A 38 -10.75 15.00 -5.23
C ASN A 38 -10.29 14.16 -4.03
N ASN A 39 -11.22 13.65 -3.23
CA ASN A 39 -10.92 12.75 -2.11
C ASN A 39 -10.35 11.42 -2.60
N ILE A 40 -10.92 10.83 -3.66
CA ILE A 40 -10.41 9.59 -4.25
C ILE A 40 -8.98 9.77 -4.74
N VAL A 41 -8.71 10.81 -5.54
CA VAL A 41 -7.37 11.01 -6.11
C VAL A 41 -6.33 11.34 -5.05
N SER A 42 -6.71 12.12 -4.02
CA SER A 42 -5.84 12.37 -2.86
C SER A 42 -5.50 11.08 -2.11
N LEU A 43 -6.48 10.21 -1.89
CA LEU A 43 -6.25 8.93 -1.23
C LEU A 43 -5.40 7.99 -2.09
N ILE A 44 -5.54 8.02 -3.43
CA ILE A 44 -4.64 7.29 -4.34
C ILE A 44 -3.19 7.76 -4.15
N ASP A 45 -2.94 9.07 -4.13
CA ASP A 45 -1.58 9.60 -3.95
C ASP A 45 -1.00 9.21 -2.59
N ILE A 46 -1.77 9.37 -1.50
CA ILE A 46 -1.36 8.95 -0.14
C ILE A 46 -1.06 7.46 -0.07
N HIS A 47 -1.89 6.64 -0.72
CA HIS A 47 -1.70 5.21 -0.79
C HIS A 47 -0.39 4.85 -1.52
N LEU A 48 -0.11 5.51 -2.65
CA LEU A 48 1.12 5.30 -3.41
C LEU A 48 2.36 5.78 -2.67
N TYR A 49 2.25 6.86 -1.89
CA TYR A 49 3.30 7.28 -0.98
C TYR A 49 3.63 6.18 0.03
N LYS A 50 2.62 5.58 0.67
CA LYS A 50 2.84 4.49 1.64
C LYS A 50 3.46 3.25 1.01
N ILE A 51 3.04 2.90 -0.21
CA ILE A 51 3.63 1.83 -1.02
C ILE A 51 5.12 2.10 -1.28
N ALA A 52 5.46 3.33 -1.70
CA ALA A 52 6.85 3.74 -1.94
C ALA A 52 7.70 3.70 -0.66
N GLN A 53 7.17 4.19 0.47
CA GLN A 53 7.83 4.11 1.77
C GLN A 53 8.11 2.64 2.17
N THR A 54 7.12 1.77 2.01
CA THR A 54 7.23 0.33 2.34
C THR A 54 8.30 -0.35 1.49
N ARG A 55 8.34 -0.03 0.20
CA ARG A 55 9.36 -0.54 -0.72
C ARG A 55 10.77 -0.09 -0.32
N ASN A 56 10.92 1.13 0.18
CA ASN A 56 12.20 1.73 0.54
C ASN A 56 12.77 1.24 1.90
N ILE A 57 12.04 0.37 2.62
CA ILE A 57 12.55 -0.32 3.82
C ILE A 57 13.64 -1.31 3.38
N GLU A 58 14.83 -1.15 3.96
CA GLU A 58 16.01 -1.92 3.57
C GLU A 58 16.09 -3.27 4.28
N LEU A 59 16.18 -4.31 3.46
CA LEU A 59 16.45 -5.69 3.88
C LEU A 59 17.10 -6.46 2.71
N ASN A 60 18.39 -6.18 2.50
CA ASN A 60 19.26 -6.88 1.55
C ASN A 60 19.89 -8.13 2.19
N LYS A 61 20.62 -8.91 1.38
CA LYS A 61 21.27 -10.16 1.82
C LYS A 61 22.26 -9.95 2.96
N TYR A 62 22.97 -8.82 2.98
CA TYR A 62 23.98 -8.54 4.01
C TYR A 62 23.31 -8.39 5.38
N LYS A 63 22.21 -7.63 5.44
CA LYS A 63 21.42 -7.47 6.66
C LYS A 63 20.81 -8.79 7.12
N ALA A 64 20.26 -9.57 6.18
CA ALA A 64 19.68 -10.89 6.45
C ALA A 64 20.72 -11.91 6.94
N LEU A 65 21.98 -11.82 6.52
CA LEU A 65 23.04 -12.71 7.01
C LEU A 65 23.57 -12.30 8.38
N ALA A 66 23.68 -10.99 8.63
CA ALA A 66 24.40 -10.45 9.78
C ALA A 66 23.55 -10.37 11.04
N ASN A 67 22.28 -9.96 10.94
CA ASN A 67 21.51 -9.57 12.12
C ASN A 67 20.05 -10.07 12.07
N LYS A 68 19.75 -11.06 12.93
CA LYS A 68 18.40 -11.61 13.11
C LYS A 68 17.38 -10.58 13.56
N GLN A 69 17.77 -9.73 14.53
CA GLN A 69 16.90 -8.74 15.14
C GLN A 69 16.57 -7.63 14.15
N GLU A 70 17.58 -6.97 13.59
CA GLU A 70 17.35 -5.87 12.62
C GLU A 70 16.59 -6.33 11.38
N SER A 71 16.83 -7.57 10.91
CA SER A 71 16.06 -8.13 9.80
C SER A 71 14.61 -8.40 10.17
N SER A 72 14.34 -8.76 11.42
CA SER A 72 12.97 -8.94 11.93
C SER A 72 12.27 -7.60 12.11
N GLU A 73 12.97 -6.58 12.60
CA GLU A 73 12.44 -5.21 12.69
C GLU A 73 12.04 -4.69 11.30
N ALA A 74 12.93 -4.81 10.31
CA ALA A 74 12.60 -4.44 8.93
C ALA A 74 11.40 -5.22 8.37
N PHE A 75 11.25 -6.50 8.72
CA PHE A 75 10.06 -7.27 8.38
C PHE A 75 8.79 -6.70 9.03
N TYR A 76 8.84 -6.37 10.33
CA TYR A 76 7.69 -5.84 11.04
C TYR A 76 7.31 -4.44 10.55
N ASP A 77 8.26 -3.59 10.20
CA ASP A 77 7.99 -2.29 9.58
C ASP A 77 7.21 -2.45 8.26
N VAL A 78 7.64 -3.39 7.41
CA VAL A 78 6.91 -3.72 6.18
C VAL A 78 5.51 -4.21 6.50
N LYS A 79 5.37 -5.15 7.43
CA LYS A 79 4.09 -5.75 7.79
C LYS A 79 3.10 -4.71 8.34
N ASN A 80 3.56 -3.84 9.24
CA ASN A 80 2.74 -2.80 9.84
C ASN A 80 2.26 -1.79 8.77
N ASN A 81 3.13 -1.40 7.83
CA ASN A 81 2.70 -0.56 6.72
C ASN A 81 1.64 -1.24 5.85
N PHE A 82 1.70 -2.57 5.69
CA PHE A 82 0.70 -3.31 4.93
C PHE A 82 -0.69 -3.32 5.57
N GLU A 83 -0.78 -3.22 6.90
CA GLU A 83 -2.07 -3.04 7.59
C GLU A 83 -2.70 -1.69 7.22
N GLU A 84 -1.90 -0.63 7.15
CA GLU A 84 -2.36 0.69 6.71
C GLU A 84 -2.74 0.71 5.21
N ILE A 85 -1.93 0.05 4.37
CA ILE A 85 -2.19 -0.10 2.93
C ILE A 85 -3.54 -0.82 2.69
N ASP A 86 -3.85 -1.86 3.45
CA ASP A 86 -5.12 -2.58 3.31
C ASP A 86 -6.32 -1.71 3.70
N ASN A 87 -6.21 -0.96 4.81
CA ASN A 87 -7.23 -0.01 5.24
C ASN A 87 -7.50 1.06 4.16
N GLN A 88 -6.44 1.62 3.56
CA GLN A 88 -6.55 2.61 2.48
C GLN A 88 -7.24 2.03 1.23
N ILE A 89 -7.03 0.74 0.90
CA ILE A 89 -7.73 0.08 -0.20
C ILE A 89 -9.22 -0.09 0.11
N GLN A 90 -9.56 -0.47 1.34
CA GLN A 90 -10.96 -0.57 1.78
C GLN A 90 -11.68 0.78 1.71
N GLU A 91 -11.00 1.85 2.10
CA GLU A 91 -11.51 3.22 2.01
C GLU A 91 -11.68 3.67 0.55
N LEU A 92 -10.68 3.43 -0.31
CA LEU A 92 -10.78 3.70 -1.75
C LEU A 92 -11.99 2.97 -2.38
N MET A 93 -12.18 1.70 -2.08
CA MET A 93 -13.34 0.94 -2.57
C MET A 93 -14.66 1.56 -2.13
N SER A 94 -14.72 2.06 -0.89
CA SER A 94 -15.93 2.70 -0.34
C SER A 94 -16.23 4.02 -1.06
N LEU A 95 -15.23 4.86 -1.27
CA LEU A 95 -15.39 6.12 -2.00
C LEU A 95 -15.76 5.88 -3.47
N ILE A 96 -15.13 4.92 -4.15
CA ILE A 96 -15.43 4.56 -5.54
C ILE A 96 -16.88 4.07 -5.68
N ARG A 97 -17.39 3.31 -4.71
CA ARG A 97 -18.79 2.85 -4.68
C ARG A 97 -19.79 3.99 -4.64
N VAL A 98 -19.46 5.06 -3.94
CA VAL A 98 -20.31 6.26 -3.86
C VAL A 98 -20.14 7.12 -5.13
N TYR A 99 -18.93 7.18 -5.69
CA TYR A 99 -18.60 8.05 -6.81
C TYR A 99 -19.14 7.58 -8.15
N SER A 100 -19.02 6.28 -8.45
CA SER A 100 -19.26 5.77 -9.80
C SER A 100 -20.53 4.93 -9.91
N ASN A 101 -21.32 5.20 -10.96
CA ASN A 101 -22.45 4.35 -11.34
C ASN A 101 -22.01 2.94 -11.79
N ASN A 102 -20.75 2.80 -12.25
CA ASN A 102 -20.12 1.52 -12.61
C ASN A 102 -19.09 1.08 -11.56
N SER A 103 -19.36 1.39 -10.29
CA SER A 103 -18.41 1.17 -9.19
C SER A 103 -17.93 -0.27 -9.04
N ASN A 104 -18.75 -1.27 -9.38
CA ASN A 104 -18.36 -2.67 -9.30
C ASN A 104 -17.16 -2.99 -10.20
N ASP A 105 -17.14 -2.49 -11.44
CA ASP A 105 -16.05 -2.76 -12.38
C ASP A 105 -14.77 -2.04 -11.94
N CYS A 106 -14.90 -0.80 -11.48
CA CYS A 106 -13.78 -0.01 -10.96
C CYS A 106 -13.16 -0.65 -9.71
N VAL A 107 -14.00 -1.09 -8.76
CA VAL A 107 -13.57 -1.82 -7.56
C VAL A 107 -12.91 -3.15 -7.92
N GLN A 108 -13.47 -3.90 -8.88
CA GLN A 108 -12.85 -5.15 -9.33
C GLN A 108 -11.50 -4.92 -10.00
N ASP A 109 -11.34 -3.88 -10.80
CA ASP A 109 -10.06 -3.51 -11.42
C ASP A 109 -9.01 -3.16 -10.34
N LEU A 110 -9.39 -2.37 -9.32
CA LEU A 110 -8.53 -2.07 -8.17
C LEU A 110 -8.08 -3.35 -7.44
N LEU A 111 -9.03 -4.23 -7.10
CA LEU A 111 -8.74 -5.48 -6.39
C LEU A 111 -7.84 -6.42 -7.20
N LYS A 112 -8.06 -6.53 -8.52
CA LYS A 112 -7.21 -7.33 -9.42
C LYS A 112 -5.77 -6.82 -9.45
N ARG A 113 -5.56 -5.51 -9.37
CA ARG A 113 -4.23 -4.90 -9.33
C ARG A 113 -3.53 -5.12 -7.99
N PHE A 114 -4.28 -5.08 -6.89
CA PHE A 114 -3.77 -5.24 -5.53
C PHE A 114 -3.47 -6.71 -5.16
N GLN A 115 -4.23 -7.67 -5.70
CA GLN A 115 -4.13 -9.08 -5.34
C GLN A 115 -2.70 -9.68 -5.43
N PRO A 116 -1.90 -9.45 -6.50
CA PRO A 116 -0.54 -9.97 -6.58
C PRO A 116 0.37 -9.48 -5.44
N LEU A 117 0.14 -8.25 -4.97
CA LEU A 117 0.91 -7.67 -3.89
C LEU A 117 0.68 -8.41 -2.56
N ASN A 118 -0.59 -8.69 -2.23
CA ASN A 118 -0.96 -9.51 -1.07
C ASN A 118 -0.35 -10.93 -1.14
N GLN A 119 -0.27 -11.52 -2.34
CA GLN A 119 0.37 -12.83 -2.51
C GLN A 119 1.87 -12.78 -2.21
N GLN A 120 2.57 -11.71 -2.59
CA GLN A 120 4.00 -11.54 -2.28
C GLN A 120 4.23 -11.26 -0.79
N LEU A 121 3.37 -10.46 -0.15
CA LEU A 121 3.42 -10.27 1.31
C LEU A 121 3.32 -11.61 2.05
N ASN A 122 2.38 -12.47 1.66
CA ASN A 122 2.22 -13.79 2.26
C ASN A 122 3.45 -14.70 2.07
N ARG A 123 4.18 -14.55 0.95
CA ARG A 123 5.45 -15.26 0.74
C ARG A 123 6.54 -14.70 1.65
N PHE A 124 6.61 -13.38 1.80
CA PHE A 124 7.55 -12.71 2.68
C PHE A 124 7.33 -13.07 4.16
N THR A 125 6.08 -13.09 4.63
CA THR A 125 5.71 -13.55 5.97
C THR A 125 6.13 -15.00 6.25
N ARG A 126 5.97 -15.90 5.28
CA ARG A 126 6.45 -17.28 5.41
C ARG A 126 7.98 -17.36 5.46
N ALA A 127 8.67 -16.58 4.63
CA ALA A 127 10.13 -16.50 4.64
C ALA A 127 10.66 -15.99 5.99
N HIS A 128 10.03 -14.96 6.57
CA HIS A 128 10.37 -14.45 7.91
C HIS A 128 10.12 -15.49 9.01
N SER A 129 9.00 -16.20 8.96
CA SER A 129 8.69 -17.25 9.93
C SER A 129 9.77 -18.36 9.91
N MET A 130 10.21 -18.78 8.72
CA MET A 130 11.31 -19.74 8.60
C MET A 130 12.63 -19.15 9.12
N TYR A 131 12.90 -17.89 8.78
CA TYR A 131 14.09 -17.17 9.15
C TYR A 131 14.27 -17.07 10.68
N VAL A 132 13.26 -16.61 11.41
CA VAL A 132 13.34 -16.48 12.87
C VAL A 132 13.56 -17.84 13.55
N ASN A 133 12.92 -18.89 13.04
CA ASN A 133 12.98 -20.22 13.62
C ASN A 133 14.30 -20.95 13.33
N LYS A 134 14.95 -20.64 12.21
CA LYS A 134 16.14 -21.37 11.72
C LYS A 134 17.39 -20.51 11.60
N PHE A 135 17.36 -19.26 12.06
CA PHE A 135 18.49 -18.34 11.91
C PHE A 135 19.81 -18.95 12.41
N ASP A 136 19.77 -19.58 13.59
CA ASP A 136 20.95 -20.11 14.26
C ASP A 136 21.44 -21.46 13.67
N ASP A 137 20.71 -22.02 12.70
CA ASP A 137 21.14 -23.17 11.91
C ASP A 137 22.11 -22.73 10.80
N ASN A 138 23.33 -23.27 10.82
CA ASN A 138 24.38 -22.91 9.86
C ASN A 138 24.13 -23.44 8.44
N THR A 139 23.19 -24.36 8.26
CA THR A 139 22.78 -24.89 6.95
C THR A 139 21.57 -24.16 6.37
N PHE A 140 20.93 -23.30 7.17
CA PHE A 140 19.75 -22.57 6.75
C PHE A 140 20.09 -21.39 5.83
N ASP A 141 19.34 -21.28 4.75
CA ASP A 141 19.46 -20.18 3.80
C ASP A 141 18.80 -18.89 4.34
N ARG A 142 19.60 -18.11 5.07
CA ARG A 142 19.21 -16.81 5.63
C ARG A 142 18.90 -15.78 4.54
N GLU A 143 19.56 -15.86 3.38
CA GLU A 143 19.33 -14.95 2.26
C GLU A 143 17.92 -15.06 1.66
N ASN A 144 17.25 -16.19 1.87
CA ASN A 144 15.89 -16.39 1.40
C ASN A 144 14.91 -15.31 1.90
N LEU A 145 15.15 -14.73 3.08
CA LEU A 145 14.38 -13.59 3.57
C LEU A 145 14.54 -12.36 2.67
N ALA A 146 15.79 -11.99 2.37
CA ALA A 146 16.12 -10.87 1.48
C ALA A 146 15.61 -11.11 0.04
N ARG A 147 15.74 -12.35 -0.50
CA ARG A 147 15.15 -12.69 -1.82
C ARG A 147 13.65 -12.51 -1.85
N SER A 148 12.97 -12.87 -0.76
CA SER A 148 11.53 -12.69 -0.68
C SER A 148 11.14 -11.21 -0.57
N LYS A 149 11.92 -10.39 0.14
CA LYS A 149 11.73 -8.93 0.17
C LYS A 149 11.96 -8.31 -1.22
N TYR A 150 13.04 -8.67 -1.91
CA TYR A 150 13.31 -8.18 -3.27
C TYR A 150 12.16 -8.46 -4.25
N LYS A 151 11.55 -9.66 -4.17
CA LYS A 151 10.36 -10.01 -4.95
C LYS A 151 9.13 -9.17 -4.57
N LEU A 152 8.94 -8.90 -3.27
CA LEU A 152 7.90 -7.99 -2.79
C LEU A 152 8.12 -6.56 -3.31
N ASP A 153 9.35 -6.05 -3.28
CA ASP A 153 9.68 -4.70 -3.74
C ASP A 153 9.53 -4.50 -5.24
N THR A 154 9.81 -5.56 -5.99
CA THR A 154 9.53 -5.62 -7.43
C THR A 154 8.02 -5.52 -7.66
N GLU A 155 7.20 -6.24 -6.89
CA GLU A 155 5.75 -6.14 -7.03
C GLU A 155 5.18 -4.81 -6.52
N LEU A 156 5.74 -4.22 -5.47
CA LEU A 156 5.38 -2.86 -5.01
C LEU A 156 5.60 -1.83 -6.13
N LYS A 157 6.73 -1.91 -6.84
CA LYS A 157 6.98 -1.06 -8.02
C LYS A 157 5.95 -1.30 -9.12
N ASN A 158 5.74 -2.56 -9.50
CA ASN A 158 4.76 -2.92 -10.52
C ASN A 158 3.34 -2.43 -10.14
N TYR A 159 3.00 -2.47 -8.86
CA TYR A 159 1.72 -1.99 -8.36
C TYR A 159 1.59 -0.47 -8.49
N ILE A 160 2.63 0.31 -8.20
CA ILE A 160 2.65 1.77 -8.48
C ILE A 160 2.35 2.03 -9.96
N ASP A 161 3.01 1.31 -10.87
CA ASP A 161 2.80 1.49 -12.32
C ASP A 161 1.37 1.09 -12.74
N LYS A 162 0.82 0.02 -12.17
CA LYS A 162 -0.58 -0.38 -12.38
C LYS A 162 -1.55 0.68 -11.86
N MET A 163 -1.26 1.30 -10.73
CA MET A 163 -2.10 2.34 -10.14
C MET A 163 -2.01 3.67 -10.89
N ARG A 164 -0.86 4.00 -11.50
CA ARG A 164 -0.75 5.11 -12.46
C ARG A 164 -1.78 4.97 -13.58
N ASN A 165 -1.84 3.78 -14.20
CA ASN A 165 -2.80 3.49 -15.26
C ASN A 165 -4.25 3.49 -14.75
N PHE A 166 -4.50 2.97 -13.55
CA PHE A 166 -5.82 2.98 -12.93
C PHE A 166 -6.32 4.41 -12.70
N SER A 167 -5.49 5.26 -12.08
CA SER A 167 -5.79 6.65 -11.77
C SER A 167 -6.12 7.46 -13.02
N ASN A 168 -5.28 7.34 -14.06
CA ASN A 168 -5.50 8.02 -15.33
C ASN A 168 -6.80 7.56 -16.02
N ASN A 169 -7.06 6.25 -16.06
CA ASN A 169 -8.20 5.71 -16.81
C ASN A 169 -9.56 5.98 -16.14
N HIS A 170 -9.62 5.96 -14.81
CA HIS A 170 -10.88 6.08 -14.07
C HIS A 170 -11.14 7.48 -13.53
N PHE A 171 -10.08 8.29 -13.32
CA PHE A 171 -10.19 9.61 -12.68
C PHE A 171 -9.47 10.73 -13.44
N ASP A 172 -8.82 10.47 -14.57
CA ASP A 172 -8.05 11.48 -15.31
C ASP A 172 -7.04 12.22 -14.40
N HIS A 173 -6.39 11.45 -13.51
CA HIS A 173 -5.47 11.98 -12.51
C HIS A 173 -4.08 11.38 -12.67
N PRO A 174 -3.08 12.18 -13.11
CA PRO A 174 -1.69 11.77 -13.09
C PRO A 174 -1.20 11.68 -11.65
N ILE A 175 -0.72 10.50 -11.25
CA ILE A 175 -0.24 10.28 -9.88
C ILE A 175 1.00 11.13 -9.58
N PHE A 176 1.16 11.50 -8.32
CA PHE A 176 2.40 12.10 -7.84
C PHE A 176 3.55 11.07 -7.84
N GLU A 177 4.73 11.44 -8.34
CA GLU A 177 5.89 10.55 -8.35
C GLU A 177 6.70 10.62 -7.05
N TYR A 178 6.96 9.46 -6.47
CA TYR A 178 7.74 9.32 -5.24
C TYR A 178 9.13 8.75 -5.52
N PRO A 179 10.19 9.23 -4.86
CA PRO A 179 11.53 8.71 -5.05
C PRO A 179 11.62 7.26 -4.55
N LEU A 180 12.00 6.37 -5.46
CA LEU A 180 12.22 4.96 -5.18
C LEU A 180 13.71 4.71 -5.03
N LYS A 181 14.12 4.09 -3.93
CA LYS A 181 15.50 3.60 -3.79
C LYS A 181 15.79 2.53 -4.84
N GLU A 182 17.06 2.42 -5.24
CA GLU A 182 17.53 1.30 -6.05
C GLU A 182 17.26 -0.02 -5.32
N LEU A 183 16.91 -1.06 -6.09
CA LEU A 183 16.71 -2.37 -5.51
C LEU A 183 18.04 -3.06 -5.36
N GLU A 184 18.38 -3.38 -4.12
CA GLU A 184 19.56 -4.16 -3.79
C GLU A 184 19.14 -5.56 -3.36
N TYR A 185 19.84 -6.56 -3.90
CA TYR A 185 19.80 -7.93 -3.39
C TYR A 185 21.03 -8.25 -2.54
#